data_AF-A0A523YFM3-F1
#
_entry.id   AF-A0A523YFM3-F1
#
_cell.length_a   1.000
_cell.length_b   1.000
_cell.length_c   1.000
_cell.angle_alpha   90.00
_cell.angle_beta   90.00
_cell.angle_gamma   90.00
#
_symmetry.space_group_name_H-M   'P 1'
#
loop_
_entity.id
_entity.type
_entity.pdbx_description
1 polymer ?
#
loop_
_entity_poly.entity_id
_entity_poly.type
_entity_poly.pdbx_seq_one_letter_code
_entity_poly.pdbx_strand_id
1 'polypeptide(L)'
;MEILSFNSLPSTQKYLLEKLEEGTLQVPVAVITSEQNAGVGSRENSWSGGEGNFFASVAVELEMLPKDLSLSSASIYFSFIMKQVLNELGHEVWLKWPNDFYLDEDKIGGTITQKVKNVLVCGIGINLKNTQNGYRALQCDITPEVLLGNYLGALEEFPKWKQIFSEYEVEFELSRKFSVHIENYQKSLADASLCGDGSLIIGGKRVYSLR
;
A
#
# COMPACT_ATOMS: atom_id res chain seq x y z
N MET A 1 -2.16 -2.13 -18.55
CA MET A 1 -1.35 -0.98 -18.07
C MET A 1 0.08 -1.09 -18.60
N GLU A 2 0.78 0.02 -18.91
CA GLU A 2 2.22 -0.02 -19.23
C GLU A 2 3.06 -0.30 -17.97
N ILE A 3 4.15 -1.06 -18.09
CA ILE A 3 5.08 -1.35 -16.99
C ILE A 3 6.49 -0.88 -17.37
N LEU A 4 7.05 0.02 -16.56
CA LEU A 4 8.43 0.47 -16.67
C LEU A 4 9.28 -0.23 -15.60
N SER A 5 10.25 -1.04 -16.04
CA SER A 5 11.11 -1.81 -15.15
C SER A 5 12.52 -1.25 -15.12
N PHE A 6 13.07 -1.11 -13.92
CA PHE A 6 14.43 -0.60 -13.67
C PHE A 6 15.21 -1.58 -12.79
N ASN A 7 16.52 -1.63 -12.96
CA ASN A 7 17.37 -2.41 -12.06
C ASN A 7 17.50 -1.71 -10.69
N SER A 8 17.67 -0.38 -10.70
CA SER A 8 17.83 0.40 -9.48
C SER A 8 17.22 1.79 -9.65
N LEU A 9 16.48 2.25 -8.65
CA LEU A 9 15.91 3.59 -8.56
C LEU A 9 16.04 4.12 -7.12
N PRO A 10 16.13 5.45 -6.92
CA PRO A 10 16.01 6.03 -5.59
C PRO A 10 14.65 5.68 -4.96
N SER A 11 13.54 5.91 -5.69
CA SER A 11 12.18 5.58 -5.24
C SER A 11 11.25 5.52 -6.45
N THR A 12 10.47 4.43 -6.56
CA THR A 12 9.46 4.29 -7.63
C THR A 12 8.36 5.35 -7.49
N GLN A 13 7.98 5.68 -6.25
CA GLN A 13 7.00 6.72 -5.94
C GLN A 13 7.48 8.08 -6.43
N LYS A 14 8.70 8.49 -6.06
CA LYS A 14 9.26 9.78 -6.47
C LYS A 14 9.43 9.87 -7.99
N TYR A 15 9.88 8.78 -8.62
CA TYR A 15 10.03 8.72 -10.07
C TYR A 15 8.69 8.98 -10.78
N LEU A 16 7.61 8.29 -10.38
CA LEU A 16 6.29 8.52 -10.99
C LEU A 16 5.79 9.95 -10.77
N LEU A 17 5.91 10.47 -9.56
CA LEU A 17 5.47 11.83 -9.24
C LEU A 17 6.17 12.89 -10.11
N GLU A 18 7.51 12.80 -10.22
CA GLU A 18 8.31 13.69 -11.06
C GLU A 18 7.86 13.64 -12.52
N LYS A 19 7.73 12.44 -13.10
CA LYS A 19 7.37 12.28 -14.52
C LYS A 19 5.93 12.71 -14.82
N LEU A 20 5.02 12.55 -13.88
CA LEU A 20 3.64 13.04 -13.98
C LEU A 20 3.54 14.57 -13.86
N GLU A 21 4.39 15.19 -13.05
CA GLU A 21 4.49 16.65 -12.96
C GLU A 21 5.03 17.25 -14.27
N GLU A 22 6.07 16.63 -14.83
CA GLU A 22 6.67 16.99 -16.14
C GLU A 22 5.73 16.72 -17.33
N GLY A 23 4.72 15.86 -17.15
CA GLY A 23 3.82 15.44 -18.23
C GLY A 23 4.46 14.50 -19.26
N THR A 24 5.50 13.77 -18.85
CA THR A 24 6.29 12.88 -19.72
C THR A 24 5.80 11.44 -19.72
N LEU A 25 4.90 11.07 -18.80
CA LEU A 25 4.24 9.77 -18.75
C LEU A 25 2.72 9.91 -18.87
N GLN A 26 2.11 8.91 -19.50
CA GLN A 26 0.66 8.75 -19.55
C GLN A 26 0.22 7.69 -18.54
N VAL A 27 -0.97 7.88 -17.97
CA VAL A 27 -1.60 6.92 -17.06
C VAL A 27 -2.68 6.12 -17.80
N PRO A 28 -2.98 4.87 -17.40
CA PRO A 28 -2.40 4.15 -16.27
C PRO A 28 -1.00 3.58 -16.55
N VAL A 29 -0.08 3.70 -15.58
CA VAL A 29 1.31 3.20 -15.67
C VAL A 29 1.79 2.63 -14.34
N ALA A 30 2.58 1.57 -14.40
CA ALA A 30 3.29 1.00 -13.27
C ALA A 30 4.81 1.16 -13.44
N VAL A 31 5.51 1.37 -12.34
CA VAL A 31 6.97 1.40 -12.27
C VAL A 31 7.41 0.38 -11.22
N ILE A 32 8.40 -0.43 -11.54
CA ILE A 32 9.02 -1.38 -10.62
C ILE A 32 10.54 -1.26 -10.67
N THR A 33 11.18 -1.52 -9.52
CA THR A 33 12.65 -1.58 -9.43
C THR A 33 13.09 -2.80 -8.64
N SER A 34 14.17 -3.47 -9.09
CA SER A 34 14.75 -4.60 -8.35
C SER A 34 15.46 -4.14 -7.07
N GLU A 35 15.99 -2.92 -7.06
CA GLU A 35 16.65 -2.29 -5.92
C GLU A 35 16.12 -0.86 -5.70
N GLN A 36 15.83 -0.50 -4.45
CA GLN A 36 15.38 0.84 -4.06
C GLN A 36 16.28 1.44 -2.96
N ASN A 37 16.99 2.52 -3.30
CA ASN A 37 18.09 3.04 -2.47
C ASN A 37 17.73 4.28 -1.62
N ALA A 38 16.62 4.95 -1.91
CA ALA A 38 16.13 6.13 -1.16
C ALA A 38 14.59 6.10 -1.06
N GLY A 39 14.05 4.92 -0.76
CA GLY A 39 12.61 4.69 -0.71
C GLY A 39 11.94 5.47 0.41
N VAL A 40 10.67 5.79 0.20
CA VAL A 40 9.88 6.62 1.10
C VAL A 40 8.75 5.78 1.67
N GLY A 41 8.63 5.77 2.98
CA GLY A 41 7.49 5.28 3.73
C GLY A 41 6.64 6.45 4.24
N SER A 42 5.58 6.13 4.98
CA SER A 42 4.71 7.14 5.57
C SER A 42 5.49 8.13 6.43
N ARG A 43 5.11 9.41 6.39
CA ARG A 43 5.71 10.49 7.20
C ARG A 43 7.22 10.67 6.93
N GLU A 44 7.64 10.50 5.68
CA GLU A 44 9.04 10.64 5.25
C GLU A 44 10.01 9.63 5.91
N ASN A 45 9.49 8.56 6.50
CA ASN A 45 10.35 7.46 6.97
C ASN A 45 11.07 6.81 5.78
N SER A 46 12.28 6.30 5.99
CA SER A 46 12.98 5.53 4.94
C SER A 46 12.35 4.15 4.75
N TRP A 47 12.27 3.70 3.50
CA TRP A 47 11.90 2.32 3.15
C TRP A 47 12.88 1.73 2.13
N SER A 48 13.86 0.99 2.63
CA SER A 48 14.80 0.18 1.84
C SER A 48 14.78 -1.27 2.33
N GLY A 49 14.92 -2.26 1.46
CA GLY A 49 14.89 -3.67 1.85
C GLY A 49 16.05 -4.50 1.31
N GLY A 50 16.86 -3.93 0.42
CA GLY A 50 17.79 -4.68 -0.42
C GLY A 50 17.10 -5.32 -1.64
N GLU A 51 17.92 -5.86 -2.54
CA GLU A 51 17.49 -6.48 -3.80
C GLU A 51 16.54 -7.68 -3.59
N GLY A 52 15.64 -7.91 -4.55
CA GLY A 52 14.72 -9.06 -4.55
C GLY A 52 13.46 -8.86 -3.70
N ASN A 53 13.23 -7.65 -3.22
CA ASN A 53 11.99 -7.24 -2.58
C ASN A 53 11.05 -6.55 -3.56
N PHE A 54 9.78 -6.41 -3.18
CA PHE A 54 8.80 -5.75 -4.01
C PHE A 54 8.84 -4.23 -3.78
N PHE A 55 9.27 -3.49 -4.80
CA PHE A 55 9.20 -2.03 -4.82
C PHE A 55 8.54 -1.59 -6.12
N ALA A 56 7.24 -1.30 -6.06
CA ALA A 56 6.51 -0.84 -7.21
C ALA A 56 5.60 0.33 -6.86
N SER A 57 5.36 1.20 -7.84
CA SER A 57 4.35 2.24 -7.75
C SER A 57 3.45 2.18 -8.97
N VAL A 58 2.16 2.48 -8.79
CA VAL A 58 1.16 2.49 -9.84
C VAL A 58 0.47 3.86 -9.85
N ALA A 59 0.32 4.44 -11.03
CA ALA A 59 -0.40 5.68 -11.24
C ALA A 59 -1.67 5.42 -12.07
N VAL A 60 -2.82 5.86 -11.53
CA VAL A 60 -4.14 5.73 -12.18
C VAL A 60 -4.90 7.06 -12.12
N GLU A 61 -5.73 7.33 -13.12
CA GLU A 61 -6.66 8.46 -13.05
C GLU A 61 -7.70 8.22 -11.96
N LEU A 62 -8.08 9.28 -11.24
CA LEU A 62 -9.12 9.21 -10.21
C LEU A 62 -10.47 8.74 -10.77
N GLU A 63 -10.74 8.98 -12.05
CA GLU A 63 -11.96 8.55 -12.72
C GLU A 63 -12.03 7.04 -12.96
N MET A 64 -10.90 6.34 -12.95
CA MET A 64 -10.84 4.88 -13.04
C MET A 64 -11.21 4.21 -11.71
N LEU A 65 -11.03 4.92 -10.59
CA LEU A 65 -11.32 4.38 -9.27
C LEU A 65 -12.83 4.23 -9.03
N PRO A 66 -13.23 3.26 -8.19
CA PRO A 66 -14.63 3.09 -7.82
C PRO A 66 -15.24 4.38 -7.28
N LYS A 67 -16.45 4.73 -7.74
CA LYS A 67 -17.16 5.94 -7.28
C LYS A 67 -17.51 5.92 -5.80
N ASP A 68 -17.55 4.73 -5.18
CA ASP A 68 -17.80 4.53 -3.76
C ASP A 68 -16.52 4.55 -2.90
N LEU A 69 -15.34 4.71 -3.51
CA LEU A 69 -14.07 4.84 -2.81
C LEU A 69 -13.80 6.30 -2.43
N SER A 70 -13.68 6.59 -1.13
CA SER A 70 -13.12 7.86 -0.67
C SER A 70 -11.61 7.87 -0.85
N LEU A 71 -11.04 9.01 -1.27
CA LEU A 71 -9.58 9.17 -1.38
C LEU A 71 -8.86 8.96 -0.05
N SER A 72 -9.52 9.25 1.07
CA SER A 72 -8.98 9.00 2.42
C SER A 72 -8.80 7.53 2.75
N SER A 73 -9.32 6.63 1.92
CA SER A 73 -9.33 5.17 2.09
C SER A 73 -8.50 4.48 1.02
N ALA A 74 -7.87 5.25 0.12
CA ALA A 74 -7.11 4.72 -1.00
C ALA A 74 -6.00 3.77 -0.54
N SER A 75 -5.24 4.12 0.50
CA SER A 75 -4.19 3.24 1.03
C SER A 75 -4.74 1.88 1.46
N ILE A 76 -5.88 1.85 2.17
CA ILE A 76 -6.54 0.61 2.57
C ILE A 76 -6.95 -0.18 1.32
N TYR A 77 -7.57 0.49 0.36
CA TYR A 77 -8.06 -0.12 -0.88
C TYR A 77 -6.95 -0.83 -1.67
N PHE A 78 -5.86 -0.13 -1.99
CA PHE A 78 -4.75 -0.72 -2.74
C PHE A 78 -3.99 -1.78 -1.92
N SER A 79 -3.80 -1.54 -0.62
CA SER A 79 -3.20 -2.54 0.27
C SER A 79 -4.02 -3.83 0.30
N PHE A 80 -5.35 -3.73 0.33
CA PHE A 80 -6.21 -4.90 0.47
C PHE A 80 -6.19 -5.77 -0.78
N ILE A 81 -6.18 -5.16 -1.97
CA ILE A 81 -6.03 -5.88 -3.24
C ILE A 81 -4.69 -6.65 -3.25
N MET A 82 -3.59 -5.99 -2.90
CA MET A 82 -2.28 -6.65 -2.81
C MET A 82 -2.29 -7.79 -1.77
N LYS A 83 -2.93 -7.59 -0.63
CA LYS A 83 -3.08 -8.62 0.41
C LYS A 83 -3.87 -9.82 -0.11
N GLN A 84 -4.98 -9.60 -0.82
CA GLN A 84 -5.74 -10.70 -1.43
C GLN A 84 -4.88 -11.48 -2.43
N VAL A 85 -4.11 -10.81 -3.28
CA VAL A 85 -3.17 -11.45 -4.21
C VAL A 85 -2.11 -12.30 -3.47
N LEU A 86 -1.53 -11.78 -2.39
CA LEU A 86 -0.57 -12.56 -1.58
C LEU A 86 -1.24 -13.79 -0.95
N ASN A 87 -2.49 -13.66 -0.50
CA ASN A 87 -3.24 -14.78 0.09
C ASN A 87 -3.63 -15.84 -0.94
N GLU A 88 -3.98 -15.44 -2.17
CA GLU A 88 -4.21 -16.35 -3.29
C GLU A 88 -2.94 -17.12 -3.68
N LEU A 89 -1.77 -16.51 -3.48
CA LEU A 89 -0.46 -17.15 -3.64
C LEU A 89 -0.03 -17.99 -2.42
N GLY A 90 -0.89 -18.11 -1.40
CA GLY A 90 -0.69 -19.00 -0.25
C GLY A 90 0.01 -18.37 0.96
N HIS A 91 0.08 -17.03 1.05
CA HIS A 91 0.66 -16.33 2.19
C HIS A 91 -0.42 -15.77 3.11
N GLU A 92 -0.32 -15.98 4.42
CA GLU A 92 -1.31 -15.50 5.38
C GLU A 92 -1.05 -14.04 5.80
N VAL A 93 -1.07 -13.14 4.83
CA VAL A 93 -0.86 -11.71 5.05
C VAL A 93 -2.16 -11.06 5.50
N TRP A 94 -2.06 -10.11 6.43
CA TRP A 94 -3.19 -9.29 6.89
C TRP A 94 -2.79 -7.81 6.99
N LEU A 95 -3.77 -6.92 7.03
CA LEU A 95 -3.52 -5.49 7.11
C LEU A 95 -3.72 -4.93 8.51
N LYS A 96 -2.64 -4.39 9.08
CA LYS A 96 -2.75 -3.49 10.23
C LYS A 96 -3.15 -2.10 9.75
N TRP A 97 -4.21 -1.55 10.34
CA TRP A 97 -4.71 -0.23 9.96
C TRP A 97 -3.58 0.83 10.02
N PRO A 98 -3.48 1.71 9.00
CA PRO A 98 -4.35 1.74 7.82
C PRO A 98 -3.81 1.04 6.57
N ASN A 99 -2.54 0.62 6.55
CA ASN A 99 -1.83 0.36 5.29
C ASN A 99 -0.56 -0.48 5.46
N ASP A 100 -0.37 -1.09 6.63
CA ASP A 100 0.82 -1.90 6.90
C ASP A 100 0.49 -3.38 6.68
N PHE A 101 1.29 -4.05 5.84
CA PHE A 101 1.18 -5.49 5.65
C PHE A 101 1.89 -6.20 6.79
N TYR A 102 1.21 -7.19 7.37
CA TYR A 102 1.70 -7.98 8.50
C TYR A 102 1.66 -9.47 8.19
N LEU A 103 2.66 -10.18 8.74
CA LEU A 103 2.68 -11.63 8.87
C LEU A 103 2.83 -11.92 10.36
N ASP A 104 1.89 -12.68 10.94
CA ASP A 104 1.76 -12.83 12.39
C ASP A 104 1.65 -11.46 13.10
N GLU A 105 2.65 -11.10 13.93
CA GLU A 105 2.72 -9.82 14.63
C GLU A 105 3.77 -8.87 14.04
N ASP A 106 4.44 -9.28 12.95
CA ASP A 106 5.53 -8.53 12.35
C ASP A 106 5.10 -7.81 11.08
N LYS A 107 5.48 -6.54 10.98
CA LYS A 107 5.35 -5.79 9.74
C LYS A 107 6.29 -6.37 8.69
N ILE A 108 5.79 -6.51 7.46
CA ILE A 108 6.55 -6.96 6.28
C ILE A 108 6.58 -5.92 5.15
N GLY A 109 5.69 -4.93 5.19
CA GLY A 109 5.53 -3.99 4.10
C GLY A 109 4.59 -2.84 4.43
N GLY A 110 4.45 -1.91 3.49
CA GLY A 110 3.45 -0.86 3.57
C GLY A 110 3.10 -0.24 2.22
N THR A 111 2.03 0.53 2.22
CA THR A 111 1.54 1.29 1.06
C THR A 111 1.58 2.79 1.33
N ILE A 112 1.93 3.62 0.38
CA ILE A 112 1.76 5.09 0.45
C ILE A 112 0.94 5.56 -0.75
N THR A 113 0.15 6.62 -0.56
CA THR A 113 -0.63 7.19 -1.66
C THR A 113 -0.42 8.69 -1.75
N GLN A 114 -0.24 9.20 -2.97
CA GLN A 114 -0.13 10.63 -3.20
C GLN A 114 -0.90 11.02 -4.46
N LYS A 115 -1.66 12.11 -4.34
CA LYS A 115 -2.42 12.68 -5.44
C LYS A 115 -1.60 13.77 -6.14
N VAL A 116 -1.52 13.71 -7.46
CA VAL A 116 -0.98 14.78 -8.31
C VAL A 116 -2.03 15.08 -9.38
N LYS A 117 -2.55 16.32 -9.39
CA LYS A 117 -3.66 16.72 -10.28
C LYS A 117 -4.86 15.74 -10.16
N ASN A 118 -5.24 15.07 -11.24
CA ASN A 118 -6.32 14.06 -11.27
C ASN A 118 -5.81 12.62 -11.21
N VAL A 119 -4.53 12.41 -10.92
CA VAL A 119 -3.90 11.10 -10.82
C VAL A 119 -3.63 10.77 -9.36
N LEU A 120 -3.83 9.50 -9.01
CA LEU A 120 -3.39 8.92 -7.75
C LEU A 120 -2.21 7.97 -7.99
N VAL A 121 -1.12 8.20 -7.28
CA VAL A 121 0.08 7.36 -7.28
C VAL A 121 0.11 6.54 -5.99
N CYS A 122 0.06 5.22 -6.13
CA CYS A 122 0.12 4.25 -5.05
C CYS A 122 1.44 3.49 -5.09
N GLY A 123 2.29 3.70 -4.08
CA GLY A 123 3.55 2.99 -3.91
C GLY A 123 3.42 1.87 -2.89
N ILE A 124 3.88 0.67 -3.23
CA ILE A 124 3.87 -0.52 -2.37
C ILE A 124 5.30 -1.04 -2.22
N GLY A 125 5.69 -1.22 -0.96
CA GLY A 125 6.96 -1.82 -0.57
C GLY A 125 6.73 -3.05 0.30
N ILE A 126 7.20 -4.22 -0.11
CA ILE A 126 7.08 -5.48 0.67
C ILE A 126 8.41 -6.22 0.67
N ASN A 127 8.85 -6.63 1.85
CA ASN A 127 9.99 -7.51 2.03
C ASN A 127 9.60 -8.94 1.63
N LEU A 128 10.05 -9.41 0.46
CA LEU A 128 9.80 -10.77 -0.04
C LEU A 128 10.87 -11.75 0.46
N LYS A 129 12.16 -11.41 0.31
CA LYS A 129 13.29 -12.30 0.61
C LYS A 129 14.28 -11.72 1.61
N ASN A 130 14.66 -10.46 1.40
CA ASN A 130 15.72 -9.81 2.16
C ASN A 130 15.16 -8.74 3.10
N THR A 131 15.88 -8.44 4.18
CA THR A 131 15.55 -7.33 5.08
C THR A 131 16.79 -6.54 5.46
N GLN A 132 16.71 -5.23 5.27
CA GLN A 132 17.71 -4.25 5.72
C GLN A 132 17.08 -3.11 6.52
N ASN A 133 15.75 -3.14 6.70
CA ASN A 133 14.97 -2.12 7.41
C ASN A 133 14.51 -2.54 8.80
N GLY A 134 14.90 -3.74 9.27
CA GLY A 134 14.51 -4.26 10.59
C GLY A 134 13.09 -4.81 10.65
N TYR A 135 12.40 -4.92 9.51
CA TYR A 135 11.09 -5.58 9.40
C TYR A 135 11.24 -7.03 8.88
N ARG A 136 10.22 -7.86 9.10
CA ARG A 136 10.24 -9.26 8.65
C ARG A 136 10.12 -9.32 7.13
N ALA A 137 10.58 -10.42 6.53
CA ALA A 137 10.33 -10.76 5.14
C ALA A 137 9.38 -11.96 5.04
N LEU A 138 8.63 -12.06 3.94
CA LEU A 138 7.77 -13.23 3.66
C LEU A 138 8.57 -14.53 3.53
N GLN A 139 9.85 -14.44 3.15
CA GLN A 139 10.72 -15.58 2.85
C GLN A 139 10.12 -16.47 1.76
N CYS A 140 9.60 -15.84 0.69
CA CYS A 140 8.95 -16.53 -0.43
C CYS A 140 9.79 -16.47 -1.71
N ASP A 141 9.56 -17.40 -2.63
CA ASP A 141 10.22 -17.45 -3.94
C ASP A 141 9.52 -16.66 -5.05
N ILE A 142 8.45 -15.94 -4.73
CA ILE A 142 7.76 -15.05 -5.66
C ILE A 142 8.74 -13.97 -6.15
N THR A 143 8.85 -13.79 -7.46
CA THR A 143 9.61 -12.67 -8.02
C THR A 143 8.76 -11.39 -7.99
N PRO A 144 9.37 -10.21 -7.81
CA PRO A 144 8.63 -8.94 -7.81
C PRO A 144 7.78 -8.73 -9.07
N GLU A 145 8.24 -9.18 -10.23
CA GLU A 145 7.54 -9.06 -11.51
C GLU A 145 6.29 -9.94 -11.57
N VAL A 146 6.37 -11.18 -11.06
CA VAL A 146 5.21 -12.07 -10.96
C VAL A 146 4.19 -11.48 -10.00
N LEU A 147 4.62 -10.97 -8.84
CA LEU A 147 3.72 -10.33 -7.90
C LEU A 147 3.05 -9.10 -8.51
N LEU A 148 3.80 -8.28 -9.26
CA LEU A 148 3.24 -7.10 -9.94
C LEU A 148 2.20 -7.52 -10.98
N GLY A 149 2.48 -8.54 -11.79
CA GLY A 149 1.53 -9.02 -12.79
C GLY A 149 0.19 -9.45 -12.20
N ASN A 150 0.22 -10.23 -11.12
CA ASN A 150 -1.01 -10.64 -10.42
C ASN A 150 -1.72 -9.44 -9.78
N TYR A 151 -0.98 -8.53 -9.16
CA TYR A 151 -1.52 -7.33 -8.56
C TYR A 151 -2.20 -6.41 -9.58
N LEU A 152 -1.57 -6.17 -10.73
CA LEU A 152 -2.16 -5.37 -11.79
C LEU A 152 -3.41 -6.04 -12.37
N GLY A 153 -3.40 -7.37 -12.55
CA GLY A 153 -4.58 -8.11 -12.96
C GLY A 153 -5.77 -7.93 -12.00
N ALA A 154 -5.53 -8.01 -10.69
CA ALA A 154 -6.58 -7.77 -9.70
C ALA A 154 -7.01 -6.30 -9.60
N LEU A 155 -6.07 -5.36 -9.79
CA LEU A 155 -6.35 -3.92 -9.70
C LEU A 155 -7.14 -3.40 -10.92
N GLU A 156 -6.86 -3.91 -12.12
CA GLU A 156 -7.53 -3.49 -13.36
C GLU A 156 -9.04 -3.81 -13.38
N GLU A 157 -9.50 -4.70 -12.50
CA GLU A 157 -10.93 -4.96 -12.27
C GLU A 157 -11.62 -3.83 -11.49
N PHE A 158 -10.84 -2.96 -10.81
CA PHE A 158 -11.32 -1.88 -9.94
C PHE A 158 -12.50 -2.30 -9.04
N PRO A 159 -12.29 -3.29 -8.14
CA PRO A 159 -13.35 -3.81 -7.26
C PRO A 159 -14.00 -2.69 -6.46
N LYS A 160 -15.30 -2.80 -6.17
CA LYS A 160 -16.00 -1.72 -5.45
C LYS A 160 -15.46 -1.57 -4.03
N TRP A 161 -15.41 -0.34 -3.53
CA TRP A 161 -14.99 -0.10 -2.14
C TRP A 161 -15.85 -0.90 -1.16
N LYS A 162 -17.17 -0.99 -1.39
CA LYS A 162 -18.06 -1.79 -0.55
C LYS A 162 -17.65 -3.27 -0.44
N GLN A 163 -17.12 -3.86 -1.51
CA GLN A 163 -16.66 -5.26 -1.50
C GLN A 163 -15.42 -5.39 -0.63
N ILE A 164 -14.41 -4.57 -0.91
CA ILE A 164 -13.15 -4.51 -0.14
C ILE A 164 -13.43 -4.24 1.35
N PHE A 165 -14.25 -3.22 1.64
CA PHE A 165 -14.52 -2.78 3.00
C PHE A 165 -15.23 -3.85 3.83
N SER A 166 -16.15 -4.63 3.24
CA SER A 166 -16.88 -5.66 3.98
C SER A 166 -15.97 -6.77 4.52
N GLU A 167 -14.89 -7.10 3.80
CA GLU A 167 -13.89 -8.05 4.27
C GLU A 167 -12.87 -7.38 5.20
N TYR A 168 -12.46 -6.15 4.89
CA TYR A 168 -11.55 -5.38 5.72
C TYR A 168 -12.12 -5.07 7.11
N GLU A 169 -13.43 -4.85 7.23
CA GLU A 169 -14.11 -4.60 8.51
C GLU A 169 -13.93 -5.77 9.49
N VAL A 170 -13.96 -7.01 8.99
CA VAL A 170 -13.70 -8.20 9.81
C VAL A 170 -12.22 -8.29 10.19
N GLU A 171 -11.32 -8.05 9.23
CA GLU A 171 -9.86 -8.12 9.45
C GLU A 171 -9.35 -7.02 10.40
N PHE A 172 -10.03 -5.87 10.47
CA PHE A 172 -9.67 -4.77 11.36
C PHE A 172 -9.62 -5.18 12.84
N GLU A 173 -10.33 -6.21 13.26
CA GLU A 173 -10.29 -6.74 14.62
C GLU A 173 -8.85 -7.13 15.03
N LEU A 174 -8.03 -7.61 14.10
CA LEU A 174 -6.60 -7.91 14.34
C LEU A 174 -5.79 -6.65 14.67
N SER A 175 -6.22 -5.49 14.19
CA SER A 175 -5.57 -4.20 14.47
C SER A 175 -5.79 -3.71 15.90
N ARG A 176 -6.82 -4.20 16.62
CA ARG A 176 -7.20 -3.68 17.96
C ARG A 176 -6.11 -3.80 19.02
N LYS A 177 -5.26 -4.83 18.93
CA LYS A 177 -4.15 -5.03 19.87
C LYS A 177 -2.98 -4.05 19.65
N PHE A 178 -3.00 -3.29 18.54
CA PHE A 178 -1.92 -2.38 18.18
C PHE A 178 -2.24 -0.94 18.55
N SER A 179 -1.20 -0.11 18.43
CA SER A 179 -1.32 1.34 18.47
C SER A 179 -0.82 1.95 17.17
N VAL A 180 -1.36 3.11 16.83
CA VAL A 180 -0.98 3.87 15.64
C VAL A 180 -0.56 5.28 16.00
N HIS A 181 0.28 5.85 15.15
CA HIS A 181 0.65 7.25 15.28
C HIS A 181 -0.38 8.13 14.57
N ILE A 182 -1.01 9.02 15.33
CA ILE A 182 -1.98 10.00 14.88
C ILE A 182 -1.42 11.37 15.26
N GLU A 183 -1.11 12.18 14.25
CA GLU A 183 -0.32 13.41 14.43
C GLU A 183 0.99 13.08 15.20
N ASN A 184 1.20 13.72 16.36
CA ASN A 184 2.39 13.56 17.20
C ASN A 184 2.21 12.58 18.36
N TYR A 185 1.10 11.83 18.41
CA TYR A 185 0.79 10.95 19.54
C TYR A 185 0.52 9.51 19.08
N GLN A 186 0.94 8.56 19.92
CA GLN A 186 0.55 7.17 19.79
C GLN A 186 -0.84 6.97 20.44
N LYS A 187 -1.73 6.29 19.71
CA LYS A 187 -3.09 5.98 20.16
C LYS A 187 -3.35 4.49 20.01
N SER A 188 -3.82 3.87 21.08
CA SER A 188 -4.31 2.49 21.07
C SER A 188 -5.52 2.35 20.14
N LEU A 189 -5.60 1.23 19.42
CA LEU A 189 -6.74 0.86 18.59
C LEU A 189 -7.77 0.00 19.33
N ALA A 190 -7.55 -0.35 20.60
CA ALA A 190 -8.42 -1.25 21.36
C ALA A 190 -9.90 -0.82 21.28
N ASP A 191 -10.16 0.47 21.54
CA ASP A 191 -11.51 1.06 21.56
C ASP A 191 -11.86 1.81 20.26
N ALA A 192 -11.08 1.62 19.19
CA ALA A 192 -11.34 2.30 17.92
C ALA A 192 -12.61 1.75 17.24
N SER A 193 -13.44 2.63 16.69
CA SER A 193 -14.58 2.24 15.86
C SER A 193 -14.27 2.50 14.39
N LEU A 194 -14.24 1.45 13.57
CA LEU A 194 -14.07 1.58 12.12
C LEU A 194 -15.36 2.11 11.49
N CYS A 195 -15.22 3.11 10.61
CA CYS A 195 -16.32 3.71 9.85
C CYS A 195 -16.35 3.17 8.42
N GLY A 196 -17.52 3.24 7.77
CA GLY A 196 -17.72 2.78 6.38
C GLY A 196 -16.85 3.44 5.31
N ASP A 197 -16.18 4.55 5.63
CA ASP A 197 -15.19 5.24 4.80
C ASP A 197 -13.75 4.84 5.17
N GLY A 198 -13.54 3.79 5.96
CA GLY A 198 -12.21 3.34 6.41
C GLY A 198 -11.55 4.22 7.47
N SER A 199 -12.19 5.33 7.87
CA SER A 199 -11.73 6.17 8.99
C SER A 199 -12.02 5.53 10.34
N LEU A 200 -11.33 5.97 11.39
CA LEU A 200 -11.54 5.50 12.75
C LEU A 200 -12.14 6.60 13.62
N ILE A 201 -13.03 6.23 14.54
CA ILE A 201 -13.37 7.06 15.70
C ILE A 201 -12.55 6.58 16.89
N ILE A 202 -11.69 7.45 17.43
CA ILE A 202 -10.83 7.17 18.58
C ILE A 202 -11.01 8.31 19.59
N GLY A 203 -11.50 8.00 20.80
CA GLY A 203 -11.77 9.00 21.83
C GLY A 203 -12.75 10.09 21.38
N GLY A 204 -13.76 9.72 20.59
CA GLY A 204 -14.78 10.64 20.05
C GLY A 204 -14.31 11.51 18.87
N LYS A 205 -13.08 11.35 18.38
CA LYS A 205 -12.56 12.07 17.22
C LYS A 205 -12.41 11.14 16.02
N ARG A 206 -12.80 11.63 14.84
CA ARG A 206 -12.62 10.93 13.57
C ARG A 206 -11.18 11.13 13.06
N VAL A 207 -10.55 10.05 12.61
CA VAL A 207 -9.17 10.00 12.11
C VAL A 207 -9.15 9.26 10.78
N TYR A 208 -8.59 9.90 9.76
CA TYR A 208 -8.50 9.35 8.40
C TYR A 208 -7.13 8.72 8.13
N SER A 209 -7.07 7.79 7.18
CA SER A 209 -5.82 7.29 6.63
C SER A 209 -5.22 8.29 5.65
N LEU A 210 -4.64 9.37 6.17
CA LEU A 210 -3.84 10.28 5.37
C LEU A 210 -2.42 9.70 5.27
N ARG A 211 -2.17 8.90 4.23
CA ARG A 211 -0.91 8.18 3.99
C ARG A 211 -0.51 8.16 2.54
#